data_AF-A0A2K5ARF4-F1
#
_entry.id   AF-A0A2K5ARF4-F1
#
_cell.length_a   1.000
_cell.length_b   1.000
_cell.length_c   1.000
_cell.angle_alpha   90.00
_cell.angle_beta   90.00
_cell.angle_gamma   90.00
#
_symmetry.space_group_name_H-M   'P 1'
#
loop_
_entity.id
_entity.type
_entity.pdbx_description
1 polymer ?
#
loop_
_entity_poly.entity_id
_entity_poly.type
_entity_poly.pdbx_seq_one_letter_code
_entity_poly.pdbx_strand_id
1 'polypeptide(L)'
;MAKHMITLVGIVIASALLLVYLTLQGYESQASNKPEVRYVQIGKWKCPDTALVTLTGEPLPPVRVPTYIPEGYRPVDCYYYQGTDLEMYFLPEGIDPTAVDAPRYAIHFGAVWHGAEHMKEAKEKIIDRGVEVFYEEKANSQRGDLIQIFEINGNLARGWEAGTKNSLVILDGKVISSEPSSYPAVVSMIDQKELVYYSVGGYVPMSELKKILESLEKP
;
A
#
# COMPACT_ATOMS: atom_id res chain seq x y z
N MET A 1 25.83 30.74 -67.07
CA MET A 1 26.07 30.80 -65.61
C MET A 1 24.79 30.91 -64.78
N ALA A 2 23.85 31.81 -65.10
CA ALA A 2 22.62 32.01 -64.30
C ALA A 2 21.71 30.77 -64.14
N LYS A 3 21.56 29.93 -65.18
CA LYS A 3 20.71 28.72 -65.11
C LYS A 3 21.21 27.68 -64.09
N HIS A 4 22.52 27.47 -63.99
CA HIS A 4 23.08 26.51 -63.02
C HIS A 4 23.00 27.02 -61.58
N MET A 5 23.02 28.34 -61.37
CA MET A 5 22.90 28.94 -60.06
C MET A 5 21.49 28.77 -59.47
N ILE A 6 20.45 28.90 -60.31
CA ILE A 6 19.05 28.68 -59.89
C ILE A 6 18.81 27.21 -59.51
N THR A 7 19.38 26.26 -60.26
CA THR A 7 19.28 24.83 -59.93
C THR A 7 20.00 24.51 -58.62
N LEU A 8 21.16 25.10 -58.37
CA LEU A 8 21.92 24.89 -57.14
C LEU A 8 21.16 25.42 -55.91
N VAL A 9 20.59 26.63 -56.01
CA VAL A 9 19.77 27.23 -54.94
C VAL A 9 18.51 26.39 -54.68
N GLY A 10 17.86 25.90 -55.73
CA GLY A 10 16.70 25.00 -55.59
C GLY A 10 17.02 23.69 -54.87
N ILE A 11 18.17 23.08 -55.17
CA ILE A 11 18.63 21.85 -54.50
C ILE A 11 18.93 22.14 -53.02
N VAL A 12 19.63 23.23 -52.70
CA VAL A 12 19.95 23.58 -51.30
C VAL A 12 18.69 23.82 -50.47
N ILE A 13 17.68 24.51 -51.03
CA ILE A 13 16.40 24.74 -50.35
C ILE A 13 15.65 23.42 -50.15
N ALA A 14 15.59 22.55 -51.17
CA ALA A 14 14.94 21.25 -51.06
C ALA A 14 15.63 20.34 -50.03
N SER A 15 16.96 20.33 -49.99
CA SER A 15 17.73 19.57 -49.01
C SER A 15 17.54 20.10 -47.59
N ALA A 16 17.48 21.43 -47.41
CA ALA A 16 17.21 22.04 -46.10
C ALA A 16 15.79 21.73 -45.61
N LEU A 17 14.79 21.78 -46.50
CA LEU A 17 13.41 21.43 -46.17
C LEU A 17 13.27 19.93 -45.84
N LEU A 18 13.99 19.06 -46.57
CA LEU A 18 14.03 17.63 -46.26
C LEU A 18 14.69 17.37 -44.90
N LEU A 19 15.76 18.08 -44.57
CA LEU A 19 16.43 17.96 -43.27
C LEU A 19 15.51 18.44 -42.14
N VAL A 20 14.82 19.56 -42.33
CA VAL A 20 13.81 20.07 -41.37
C VAL A 20 12.67 19.06 -41.21
N TYR A 21 12.15 18.51 -42.30
CA TYR A 21 11.11 17.47 -42.28
C TYR A 21 11.57 16.20 -41.56
N LEU A 22 12.79 15.72 -41.82
CA LEU A 22 13.37 14.56 -41.15
C LEU A 22 13.65 14.83 -39.66
N THR A 23 14.07 16.05 -39.29
CA THR A 23 14.22 16.43 -37.88
C THR A 23 12.88 16.59 -37.16
N LEU A 24 11.82 17.03 -37.85
CA LEU A 24 10.48 17.12 -37.29
C LEU A 24 9.82 15.74 -37.14
N GLN A 25 10.04 14.82 -38.09
CA GLN A 25 9.58 13.43 -37.95
C GLN A 25 10.40 12.64 -36.90
N GLY A 26 11.69 12.94 -36.73
CA GLY A 26 12.49 12.41 -35.62
C GLY A 26 12.11 12.97 -34.24
N TYR A 27 11.27 14.03 -34.22
CA TYR A 27 10.68 14.65 -33.04
C TYR A 27 9.17 14.36 -32.96
N GLU A 28 8.70 13.25 -33.54
CA GLU A 28 7.56 12.60 -32.93
C GLU A 28 8.01 12.17 -31.54
N SER A 29 7.58 12.95 -30.53
CA SER A 29 7.64 12.52 -29.15
C SER A 29 7.15 11.08 -29.15
N GLN A 30 8.00 10.13 -28.77
CA GLN A 30 7.48 8.90 -28.22
C GLN A 30 6.51 9.39 -27.14
N ALA A 31 5.21 9.29 -27.43
CA ALA A 31 4.18 9.42 -26.43
C ALA A 31 4.67 8.48 -25.34
N SER A 32 5.12 9.06 -24.24
CA SER A 32 5.68 8.31 -23.15
C SER A 32 4.57 7.36 -22.73
N ASN A 33 4.66 6.09 -23.14
CA ASN A 33 3.78 4.99 -22.74
C ASN A 33 3.92 4.69 -21.23
N LYS A 34 4.39 5.66 -20.44
CA LYS A 34 4.27 5.63 -19.00
C LYS A 34 2.77 5.76 -18.70
N PRO A 35 2.15 4.76 -18.07
CA PRO A 35 0.76 4.89 -17.64
C PRO A 35 0.62 6.17 -16.83
N GLU A 36 -0.41 6.96 -17.14
CA GLU A 36 -0.74 8.14 -16.35
C GLU A 36 -1.04 7.68 -14.92
N VAL A 37 -0.17 8.05 -13.98
CA VAL A 37 -0.37 7.73 -12.56
C VAL A 37 -1.54 8.57 -12.08
N ARG A 38 -2.68 7.92 -11.87
CA ARG A 38 -3.84 8.55 -11.22
C ARG A 38 -3.51 8.74 -9.75
N TYR A 39 -4.06 9.80 -9.15
CA TYR A 39 -3.92 10.05 -7.72
C TYR A 39 -5.31 10.04 -7.09
N VAL A 40 -5.43 9.38 -5.95
CA VAL A 40 -6.64 9.39 -5.12
C VAL A 40 -6.34 10.18 -3.85
N GLN A 41 -7.32 10.98 -3.44
CA GLN A 41 -7.31 11.68 -2.17
C GLN A 41 -8.07 10.83 -1.14
N ILE A 42 -7.39 10.38 -0.10
CA ILE A 42 -7.96 9.60 1.01
C ILE A 42 -7.65 10.33 2.31
N GLY A 43 -8.65 10.95 2.93
CA GLY A 43 -8.40 11.87 4.04
C GLY A 43 -7.52 13.03 3.60
N LYS A 44 -6.45 13.26 4.37
CA LYS A 44 -5.40 14.23 4.02
C LYS A 44 -4.33 13.69 3.06
N TRP A 45 -4.35 12.39 2.75
CA TRP A 45 -3.30 11.77 1.94
C TRP A 45 -3.63 11.84 0.46
N LYS A 46 -2.65 12.29 -0.31
CA LYS A 46 -2.65 12.18 -1.76
C LYS A 46 -1.72 11.04 -2.16
N CYS A 47 -2.30 9.94 -2.62
CA CYS A 47 -1.54 8.74 -2.97
C CYS A 47 -1.65 8.46 -4.47
N PRO A 48 -0.60 7.88 -5.08
CA PRO A 48 -0.75 7.16 -6.35
C PRO A 48 -1.82 6.08 -6.22
N ASP A 49 -2.70 5.98 -7.22
CA ASP A 49 -3.70 4.92 -7.37
C ASP A 49 -3.12 3.89 -8.34
N THR A 50 -2.21 3.05 -7.85
CA THR A 50 -1.52 2.08 -8.70
C THR A 50 -2.32 0.81 -8.91
N ALA A 51 -3.33 0.57 -8.05
CA ALA A 51 -4.31 -0.49 -8.20
C ALA A 51 -5.54 0.07 -8.95
N LEU A 52 -5.92 -0.52 -10.09
CA LEU A 52 -7.06 -0.14 -10.93
C LEU A 52 -8.46 -0.30 -10.27
N VAL A 53 -8.57 -0.27 -8.94
CA VAL A 53 -9.70 -0.83 -8.19
C VAL A 53 -10.75 0.23 -7.80
N THR A 54 -10.44 1.51 -7.95
CA THR A 54 -11.33 2.65 -7.61
C THR A 54 -12.53 2.83 -8.57
N LEU A 55 -12.89 1.81 -9.36
CA LEU A 55 -13.79 1.93 -10.53
C LEU A 55 -15.22 1.39 -10.34
N THR A 56 -15.64 0.96 -9.15
CA THR A 56 -16.97 0.34 -9.00
C THR A 56 -18.13 1.34 -8.88
N GLY A 57 -17.87 2.62 -8.60
CA GLY A 57 -18.93 3.63 -8.40
C GLY A 57 -19.81 3.39 -7.17
N GLU A 58 -19.46 2.39 -6.34
CA GLU A 58 -20.09 2.13 -5.05
C GLU A 58 -19.66 3.18 -4.02
N PRO A 59 -20.51 3.50 -3.00
CA PRO A 59 -20.10 4.39 -1.93
C PRO A 59 -18.88 3.81 -1.22
N LEU A 60 -17.87 4.66 -0.98
CA LEU A 60 -16.69 4.29 -0.22
C LEU A 60 -17.13 3.73 1.16
N PRO A 61 -16.48 2.65 1.65
CA PRO A 61 -16.80 2.14 2.96
C PRO A 61 -16.56 3.25 4.01
N PRO A 62 -17.38 3.33 5.07
CA PRO A 62 -17.28 4.35 6.12
C PRO A 62 -16.09 4.11 7.07
N VAL A 63 -14.92 3.80 6.51
CA VAL A 63 -13.69 3.57 7.26
C VAL A 63 -13.02 4.88 7.65
N ARG A 64 -12.44 4.91 8.83
CA ARG A 64 -11.59 6.01 9.26
C ARG A 64 -10.18 5.84 8.73
N VAL A 65 -9.52 6.95 8.48
CA VAL A 65 -8.20 7.00 7.84
C VAL A 65 -7.18 7.58 8.83
N PRO A 66 -5.94 7.08 8.83
CA PRO A 66 -4.94 7.57 9.77
C PRO A 66 -4.60 9.03 9.46
N THR A 67 -4.43 9.86 10.48
CA THR A 67 -3.88 11.22 10.30
C THR A 67 -2.43 11.31 10.73
N TYR A 68 -1.88 10.26 11.33
CA TYR A 68 -0.47 10.15 11.69
C TYR A 68 0.19 9.05 10.86
N ILE A 69 1.39 9.37 10.34
CA ILE A 69 2.39 8.39 9.94
C ILE A 69 3.75 8.85 10.48
N PRO A 70 4.66 7.93 10.83
CA PRO A 70 5.97 8.30 11.38
C PRO A 70 6.76 9.23 10.48
N GLU A 71 7.56 10.12 11.07
CA GLU A 71 8.45 11.00 10.33
C GLU A 71 9.41 10.21 9.43
N GLY A 72 9.68 10.72 8.23
CA GLY A 72 10.50 10.04 7.24
C GLY A 72 9.76 8.94 6.49
N TYR A 73 8.44 8.84 6.58
CA TYR A 73 7.60 8.00 5.71
C TYR A 73 6.74 8.85 4.78
N ARG A 74 6.38 8.30 3.61
CA ARG A 74 5.48 8.93 2.63
C ARG A 74 4.49 7.92 2.06
N PRO A 75 3.25 8.33 1.70
CA PRO A 75 2.31 7.45 1.03
C PRO A 75 2.83 7.09 -0.37
N VAL A 76 2.70 5.83 -0.77
CA VAL A 76 3.15 5.35 -2.07
C VAL A 76 2.08 4.63 -2.87
N ASP A 77 1.06 4.11 -2.20
CA ASP A 77 -0.09 3.49 -2.83
C ASP A 77 -1.26 3.51 -1.86
N CYS A 78 -2.45 3.84 -2.34
CA CYS A 78 -3.68 3.76 -1.56
C CYS A 78 -4.85 3.41 -2.47
N TYR A 79 -5.66 2.42 -2.10
CA TYR A 79 -6.80 2.02 -2.91
C TYR A 79 -7.93 1.46 -2.04
N TYR A 80 -9.13 1.52 -2.60
CA TYR A 80 -10.29 0.81 -2.07
C TYR A 80 -10.48 -0.50 -2.83
N TYR A 81 -10.77 -1.59 -2.13
CA TYR A 81 -11.08 -2.87 -2.74
C TYR A 81 -12.54 -3.25 -2.49
N GLN A 82 -13.28 -3.49 -3.57
CA GLN A 82 -14.64 -4.07 -3.55
C GLN A 82 -15.64 -3.40 -2.60
N GLY A 83 -15.50 -2.09 -2.37
CA GLY A 83 -16.42 -1.33 -1.52
C GLY A 83 -16.34 -1.68 -0.02
N THR A 84 -15.42 -2.53 0.41
CA THR A 84 -15.26 -2.96 1.80
C THR A 84 -13.90 -2.62 2.39
N ASP A 85 -12.84 -2.68 1.58
CA ASP A 85 -11.48 -2.59 2.11
C ASP A 85 -10.84 -1.27 1.70
N LEU A 86 -10.04 -0.72 2.59
CA LEU A 86 -9.09 0.35 2.32
C LEU A 86 -7.70 -0.18 2.63
N GLU A 87 -6.80 -0.07 1.67
CA GLU A 87 -5.38 -0.39 1.86
C GLU A 87 -4.54 0.86 1.59
N MET A 88 -3.53 1.09 2.42
CA MET A 88 -2.60 2.19 2.33
C MET A 88 -1.18 1.72 2.64
N TYR A 89 -0.23 2.11 1.79
CA TYR A 89 1.18 1.77 1.93
C TYR A 89 2.01 3.03 2.10
N PHE A 90 2.86 3.03 3.12
CA PHE A 90 3.80 4.11 3.41
C PHE A 90 5.23 3.58 3.38
N LEU A 91 6.10 4.19 2.58
CA LEU A 91 7.50 3.82 2.49
C LEU A 91 8.40 4.87 3.14
N PRO A 92 9.56 4.47 3.69
CA PRO A 92 10.58 5.42 4.10
C PRO A 92 10.99 6.34 2.93
N GLU A 93 11.25 7.60 3.25
CA GLU A 93 11.86 8.54 2.32
C GLU A 93 13.23 8.01 1.87
N GLY A 94 13.53 8.16 0.59
CA GLY A 94 14.76 7.62 -0.01
C GLY A 94 14.66 6.18 -0.54
N ILE A 95 13.59 5.43 -0.24
CA ILE A 95 13.31 4.15 -0.91
C ILE A 95 12.54 4.40 -2.22
N ASP A 96 13.08 3.89 -3.32
CA ASP A 96 12.40 3.84 -4.61
C ASP A 96 11.21 2.87 -4.51
N PRO A 97 9.96 3.33 -4.74
CA PRO A 97 8.78 2.47 -4.61
C PRO A 97 8.74 1.35 -5.66
N THR A 98 9.55 1.44 -6.72
CA THR A 98 9.68 0.41 -7.76
C THR A 98 10.73 -0.65 -7.44
N ALA A 99 11.51 -0.48 -6.36
CA ALA A 99 12.49 -1.47 -5.94
C ALA A 99 11.82 -2.77 -5.48
N VAL A 100 12.41 -3.91 -5.86
CA VAL A 100 11.87 -5.25 -5.57
C VAL A 100 11.70 -5.51 -4.06
N ASP A 101 12.55 -4.90 -3.24
CA ASP A 101 12.52 -5.03 -1.79
C ASP A 101 11.75 -3.91 -1.08
N ALA A 102 11.23 -2.90 -1.80
CA ALA A 102 10.47 -1.80 -1.22
C ALA A 102 9.33 -2.28 -0.29
N PRO A 103 8.51 -3.30 -0.64
CA PRO A 103 7.45 -3.77 0.24
C PRO A 103 7.93 -4.26 1.61
N ARG A 104 9.21 -4.66 1.73
CA ARG A 104 9.78 -5.10 3.02
C ARG A 104 9.94 -3.97 4.02
N TYR A 105 10.02 -2.72 3.57
CA TYR A 105 10.20 -1.56 4.46
C TYR A 105 8.90 -0.78 4.66
N ALA A 106 7.82 -1.18 3.97
CA ALA A 106 6.54 -0.49 4.03
C ALA A 106 5.88 -0.65 5.40
N ILE A 107 5.25 0.43 5.85
CA ILE A 107 4.13 0.34 6.78
C ILE A 107 2.89 0.10 5.93
N HIS A 108 2.21 -1.01 6.20
CA HIS A 108 0.93 -1.36 5.62
C HIS A 108 -0.18 -1.01 6.60
N PHE A 109 -1.16 -0.23 6.17
CA PHE A 109 -2.40 0.04 6.90
C PHE A 109 -3.57 -0.52 6.09
N GLY A 110 -4.34 -1.40 6.71
CA GLY A 110 -5.55 -1.97 6.14
C GLY A 110 -6.76 -1.73 7.05
N ALA A 111 -7.90 -1.47 6.44
CA ALA A 111 -9.19 -1.38 7.11
C ALA A 111 -10.23 -2.16 6.31
N VAL A 112 -10.91 -3.10 6.97
CA VAL A 112 -11.95 -3.95 6.36
C VAL A 112 -13.29 -3.61 7.00
N TRP A 113 -14.23 -3.13 6.20
CA TRP A 113 -15.59 -2.84 6.64
C TRP A 113 -16.50 -4.07 6.47
N HIS A 114 -17.06 -4.54 7.57
CA HIS A 114 -17.90 -5.73 7.66
C HIS A 114 -19.40 -5.42 7.60
N GLY A 115 -19.78 -4.19 7.25
CA GLY A 115 -21.19 -3.79 7.14
C GLY A 115 -21.88 -4.18 5.82
N ALA A 116 -21.12 -4.61 4.80
CA ALA A 116 -21.68 -5.06 3.54
C ALA A 116 -22.38 -6.43 3.67
N GLU A 117 -23.45 -6.66 2.92
CA GLU A 117 -24.25 -7.90 3.01
C GLU A 117 -23.41 -9.16 2.76
N HIS A 118 -22.50 -9.10 1.78
CA HIS A 118 -21.61 -10.22 1.45
C HIS A 118 -20.55 -10.49 2.54
N MET A 119 -20.39 -9.59 3.52
CA MET A 119 -19.47 -9.73 4.65
C MET A 119 -20.12 -10.29 5.91
N LYS A 120 -21.41 -10.66 5.87
CA LYS A 120 -22.17 -11.12 7.03
C LYS A 120 -21.49 -12.25 7.81
N GLU A 121 -20.99 -13.28 7.14
CA GLU A 121 -20.29 -14.37 7.82
C GLU A 121 -18.98 -13.92 8.48
N ALA A 122 -18.24 -13.01 7.83
CA ALA A 122 -17.01 -12.46 8.38
C ALA A 122 -17.30 -11.56 9.59
N LYS A 123 -18.38 -10.78 9.53
CA LYS A 123 -18.88 -9.97 10.65
C LYS A 123 -19.17 -10.85 11.87
N GLU A 124 -19.91 -11.95 11.68
CA GLU A 124 -20.24 -12.89 12.76
C GLU A 124 -19.00 -13.52 13.39
N LYS A 125 -17.96 -13.83 12.58
CA LYS A 125 -16.72 -14.48 13.04
C LYS A 125 -15.71 -13.52 13.68
N ILE A 126 -15.73 -12.24 13.33
CA ILE A 126 -14.70 -11.27 13.74
C ILE A 126 -15.31 -10.18 14.61
N ILE A 127 -16.28 -9.44 14.07
CA ILE A 127 -16.83 -8.24 14.71
C ILE A 127 -17.74 -8.60 15.87
N ASP A 128 -18.67 -9.53 15.69
CA ASP A 128 -19.67 -9.86 16.72
C ASP A 128 -19.04 -10.56 17.93
N ARG A 129 -17.98 -11.35 17.68
CA ARG A 129 -17.18 -11.99 18.73
C ARG A 129 -16.27 -11.00 19.47
N GLY A 130 -15.84 -9.94 18.78
CA GLY A 130 -15.05 -8.84 19.34
C GLY A 130 -13.86 -9.34 20.16
N VAL A 131 -13.97 -9.20 21.47
CA VAL A 131 -12.89 -9.50 22.42
C VAL A 131 -12.44 -10.96 22.44
N GLU A 132 -13.36 -11.88 22.25
CA GLU A 132 -13.06 -13.32 22.32
C GLU A 132 -12.07 -13.74 21.23
N VAL A 133 -12.12 -13.10 20.06
CA VAL A 133 -11.24 -13.42 18.92
C VAL A 133 -9.77 -13.28 19.32
N PHE A 134 -9.39 -12.16 19.93
CA PHE A 134 -8.00 -11.90 20.27
C PHE A 134 -7.50 -12.75 21.45
N TYR A 135 -8.36 -13.05 22.43
CA TYR A 135 -8.02 -13.94 23.53
C TYR A 135 -7.85 -15.39 23.06
N GLU A 136 -8.70 -15.87 22.17
CA GLU A 136 -8.56 -17.21 21.58
C GLU A 136 -7.32 -17.33 20.69
N GLU A 137 -7.06 -16.34 19.84
CA GLU A 137 -5.83 -16.31 19.03
C GLU A 137 -4.59 -16.36 19.93
N LYS A 138 -4.59 -15.62 21.04
CA LYS A 138 -3.51 -15.66 22.03
C LYS A 138 -3.39 -17.03 22.69
N ALA A 139 -4.49 -17.65 23.10
CA ALA A 139 -4.50 -18.94 23.78
C ALA A 139 -4.09 -20.10 22.86
N ASN A 140 -4.46 -20.05 21.59
CA ASN A 140 -4.22 -21.11 20.60
C ASN A 140 -2.91 -20.95 19.82
N SER A 141 -2.22 -19.82 19.95
CA SER A 141 -0.94 -19.58 19.28
C SER A 141 0.22 -20.23 20.03
N GLN A 142 1.10 -20.91 19.29
CA GLN A 142 2.38 -21.39 19.81
C GLN A 142 3.27 -20.26 20.36
N ARG A 143 3.04 -19.02 19.90
CA ARG A 143 3.72 -17.81 20.35
C ARG A 143 2.75 -16.81 20.99
N GLY A 144 1.74 -17.33 21.69
CA GLY A 144 0.79 -16.52 22.44
C GLY A 144 1.45 -15.59 23.46
N ASP A 145 2.65 -15.93 23.94
CA ASP A 145 3.49 -15.08 24.80
C ASP A 145 3.82 -13.73 24.18
N LEU A 146 3.98 -13.66 22.85
CA LEU A 146 4.30 -12.42 22.13
C LEU A 146 3.08 -11.52 21.90
N ILE A 147 1.87 -12.08 21.92
CA ILE A 147 0.64 -11.36 21.62
C ILE A 147 0.24 -10.55 22.85
N GLN A 148 0.23 -9.23 22.71
CA GLN A 148 -0.27 -8.31 23.72
C GLN A 148 -1.71 -7.92 23.37
N ILE A 149 -2.59 -7.90 24.38
CA ILE A 149 -3.97 -7.44 24.25
C ILE A 149 -4.08 -6.13 25.04
N PHE A 150 -4.66 -5.10 24.42
CA PHE A 150 -4.78 -3.75 24.98
C PHE A 150 -5.94 -3.02 24.30
N GLU A 151 -6.13 -1.73 24.61
CA GLU A 151 -7.15 -0.90 23.99
C GLU A 151 -6.52 0.29 23.26
N ILE A 152 -7.18 0.72 22.17
CA ILE A 152 -6.87 1.93 21.42
C ILE A 152 -8.19 2.67 21.19
N ASN A 153 -8.29 3.93 21.62
CA ASN A 153 -9.51 4.74 21.47
C ASN A 153 -10.80 4.07 22.00
N GLY A 154 -10.67 3.25 23.06
CA GLY A 154 -11.78 2.48 23.65
C GLY A 154 -12.20 1.24 22.87
N ASN A 155 -11.51 0.92 21.77
CA ASN A 155 -11.67 -0.32 21.01
C ASN A 155 -10.61 -1.33 21.43
N LEU A 156 -10.98 -2.61 21.46
CA LEU A 156 -10.02 -3.67 21.74
C LEU A 156 -9.03 -3.81 20.59
N ALA A 157 -7.77 -3.94 20.96
CA ALA A 157 -6.66 -4.18 20.07
C ALA A 157 -5.78 -5.34 20.53
N ARG A 158 -5.05 -5.90 19.57
CA ARG A 158 -3.94 -6.81 19.81
C ARG A 158 -2.71 -6.32 19.07
N GLY A 159 -1.54 -6.78 19.46
CA GLY A 159 -0.35 -6.61 18.66
C GLY A 159 0.83 -7.41 19.18
N TRP A 160 1.90 -7.41 18.39
CA TRP A 160 3.19 -7.97 18.77
C TRP A 160 4.32 -7.09 18.23
N GLU A 161 5.45 -7.12 18.91
CA GLU A 161 6.66 -6.41 18.49
C GLU A 161 7.36 -7.11 17.32
N ALA A 162 8.10 -6.32 16.53
CA ALA A 162 9.00 -6.84 15.53
C ALA A 162 10.09 -7.71 16.18
N GLY A 163 10.61 -8.68 15.44
CA GLY A 163 11.65 -9.55 15.96
C GLY A 163 12.27 -10.43 14.90
N THR A 164 13.00 -11.45 15.35
CA THR A 164 13.66 -12.43 14.48
C THR A 164 13.27 -13.83 14.91
N LYS A 165 12.96 -14.69 13.94
CA LYS A 165 12.73 -16.13 14.12
C LYS A 165 13.62 -16.90 13.16
N ASN A 166 13.90 -18.17 13.45
CA ASN A 166 14.56 -19.01 12.45
C ASN A 166 13.55 -19.47 11.40
N SER A 167 13.82 -19.16 10.14
CA SER A 167 13.18 -19.79 8.98
C SER A 167 13.81 -21.16 8.79
N LEU A 168 12.98 -22.21 8.85
CA LEU A 168 13.43 -23.58 8.76
C LEU A 168 13.08 -24.14 7.38
N VAL A 169 14.05 -24.73 6.70
CA VAL A 169 13.80 -25.58 5.53
C VAL A 169 13.77 -27.02 6.01
N ILE A 170 12.63 -27.68 5.83
CA ILE A 170 12.42 -29.06 6.26
C ILE A 170 12.29 -29.94 5.02
N LEU A 171 13.09 -31.01 4.96
CA LEU A 171 13.01 -32.07 3.95
C LEU A 171 12.92 -33.41 4.69
N ASP A 172 11.92 -34.23 4.37
CA ASP A 172 11.65 -35.53 5.00
C ASP A 172 11.61 -35.49 6.54
N GLY A 173 11.01 -34.43 7.09
CA GLY A 173 10.91 -34.21 8.54
C GLY A 173 12.23 -33.82 9.22
N LYS A 174 13.32 -33.64 8.46
CA LYS A 174 14.61 -33.16 8.96
C LYS A 174 14.82 -31.69 8.61
N VAL A 175 15.28 -30.92 9.57
CA VAL A 175 15.72 -29.53 9.35
C VAL A 175 17.04 -29.58 8.56
N ILE A 176 17.04 -29.04 7.35
CA ILE A 176 18.22 -28.99 6.46
C ILE A 176 18.81 -27.58 6.33
N SER A 177 18.06 -26.54 6.70
CA SER A 177 18.58 -25.18 6.89
C SER A 177 17.78 -24.47 7.98
N SER A 178 18.46 -23.57 8.71
CA SER A 178 17.88 -22.72 9.74
C SER A 178 18.55 -21.34 9.65
N GLU A 179 17.83 -20.37 9.10
CA GLU A 179 18.34 -19.02 8.90
C GLU A 179 17.52 -17.99 9.69
N PRO A 180 18.15 -17.01 10.34
CA PRO A 180 17.42 -15.93 10.99
C PRO A 180 16.62 -15.12 9.96
N SER A 181 15.34 -14.93 10.24
CA SER A 181 14.37 -14.22 9.41
C SER A 181 13.61 -13.23 10.28
N SER A 182 13.69 -11.95 9.92
CA SER A 182 12.96 -10.89 10.60
C SER A 182 11.46 -10.96 10.29
N TYR A 183 10.64 -10.59 11.26
CA TYR A 183 9.20 -10.42 11.09
C TYR A 183 8.77 -9.04 11.61
N PRO A 184 7.75 -8.41 11.00
CA PRO A 184 7.34 -7.07 11.36
C PRO A 184 6.53 -7.05 12.66
N ALA A 185 6.46 -5.87 13.28
CA ALA A 185 5.45 -5.59 14.29
C ALA A 185 4.09 -5.51 13.61
N VAL A 186 3.03 -5.87 14.34
CA VAL A 186 1.65 -5.75 13.86
C VAL A 186 0.77 -5.29 15.01
N VAL A 187 -0.17 -4.40 14.72
CA VAL A 187 -1.26 -4.03 15.61
C VAL A 187 -2.57 -4.17 14.84
N SER A 188 -3.57 -4.80 15.44
CA SER A 188 -4.92 -4.88 14.89
C SER A 188 -5.94 -4.45 15.92
N MET A 189 -7.03 -3.83 15.48
CA MET A 189 -8.07 -3.26 16.34
C MET A 189 -9.45 -3.56 15.75
N ILE A 190 -10.39 -3.93 16.59
CA ILE A 190 -11.79 -4.15 16.21
C ILE A 190 -12.63 -2.96 16.69
N ASP A 191 -13.18 -2.19 15.76
CA ASP A 191 -14.23 -1.21 16.06
C ASP A 191 -15.60 -1.86 15.84
N GLN A 192 -16.18 -2.38 16.92
CA GLN A 192 -17.47 -3.08 16.86
C GLN A 192 -18.64 -2.13 16.55
N LYS A 193 -18.48 -0.83 16.80
CA LYS A 193 -19.54 0.16 16.55
C LYS A 193 -19.64 0.50 15.06
N GLU A 194 -18.50 0.73 14.44
CA GLU A 194 -18.41 1.06 13.00
C GLU A 194 -18.33 -0.20 12.11
N LEU A 195 -18.23 -1.38 12.71
CA LEU A 195 -18.08 -2.67 12.04
C LEU A 195 -16.80 -2.76 11.20
N VAL A 196 -15.68 -2.25 11.73
CA VAL A 196 -14.40 -2.20 11.00
C VAL A 196 -13.31 -2.97 11.74
N TYR A 197 -12.57 -3.79 11.00
CA TYR A 197 -11.32 -4.38 11.44
C TYR A 197 -10.15 -3.58 10.87
N TYR A 198 -9.36 -2.96 11.74
CA TYR A 198 -8.14 -2.24 11.36
C TYR A 198 -6.91 -3.11 11.60
N SER A 199 -5.92 -3.02 10.73
CA SER A 199 -4.62 -3.65 10.89
C SER A 199 -3.52 -2.75 10.37
N VAL A 200 -2.45 -2.64 11.12
CA VAL A 200 -1.25 -1.92 10.69
C VAL A 200 -0.02 -2.79 10.99
N GLY A 201 0.89 -2.90 10.03
CA GLY A 201 2.11 -3.68 10.19
C GLY A 201 3.31 -3.02 9.53
N GLY A 202 4.50 -3.22 10.10
CA GLY A 202 5.75 -2.69 9.56
C GLY A 202 6.96 -2.99 10.44
N TYR A 203 8.15 -2.70 9.92
CA TYR A 203 9.42 -2.84 10.66
C TYR A 203 9.75 -1.59 11.48
N VAL A 204 8.76 -1.14 12.26
CA VAL A 204 8.87 -0.06 13.24
C VAL A 204 8.40 -0.56 14.60
N PRO A 205 8.77 0.09 15.72
CA PRO A 205 8.28 -0.29 17.04
C PRO A 205 6.75 -0.32 17.10
N MET A 206 6.17 -1.26 17.85
CA MET A 206 4.70 -1.37 17.99
C MET A 206 4.09 -0.06 18.52
N SER A 207 4.82 0.73 19.31
CA SER A 207 4.36 2.05 19.78
C SER A 207 4.07 3.03 18.63
N GLU A 208 4.81 2.96 17.52
CA GLU A 208 4.54 3.79 16.34
C GLU A 208 3.29 3.32 15.60
N LEU A 209 3.11 2.00 15.51
CA LEU A 209 1.91 1.40 14.93
C LEU A 209 0.63 1.75 15.73
N LYS A 210 0.72 1.78 17.07
CA LYS A 210 -0.38 2.22 17.93
C LYS A 210 -0.80 3.67 17.63
N LYS A 211 0.16 4.59 17.51
CA LYS A 211 -0.12 6.00 17.15
C LYS A 211 -0.87 6.15 15.83
N ILE A 212 -0.58 5.30 14.84
CA ILE A 212 -1.30 5.30 13.56
C ILE A 212 -2.79 5.00 13.80
N LEU A 213 -3.11 3.95 14.56
CA LEU A 213 -4.51 3.60 14.87
C LEU A 213 -5.18 4.59 15.86
N GLU A 214 -4.41 5.20 16.76
CA GLU A 214 -4.91 6.27 17.64
C GLU A 214 -5.34 7.51 16.85
N SER A 215 -4.71 7.75 15.69
CA SER A 215 -4.92 8.94 14.85
C SER A 215 -6.09 8.84 13.86
N LEU A 216 -6.89 7.78 13.91
CA LEU A 216 -7.96 7.52 12.94
C LEU A 216 -9.07 8.57 13.01
N GLU A 217 -9.27 9.28 11.91
CA GLU A 217 -10.33 10.29 11.74
C GLU A 217 -11.22 9.95 10.55
N LYS A 218 -12.39 10.60 10.45
CA LYS A 218 -13.20 10.49 9.24
C LYS A 218 -12.41 11.06 8.04
N PRO A 219 -12.45 10.42 6.87
CA PRO A 219 -11.77 10.91 5.67
C PRO A 219 -12.28 12.27 5.22
#